data_AF-A0A953DJ22-F1
#
_entry.id   AF-A0A953DJ22-F1
#
_cell.length_a   1.000
_cell.length_b   1.000
_cell.length_c   1.000
_cell.angle_alpha   90.00
_cell.angle_beta   90.00
_cell.angle_gamma   90.00
#
_symmetry.space_group_name_H-M   'P 1'
#
loop_
_entity.id
_entity.type
_entity.pdbx_description
1 polymer ?
#
loop_
_entity_poly.entity_id
_entity_poly.type
_entity_poly.pdbx_seq_one_letter_code
_entity_poly.pdbx_strand_id
1 'polypeptide(L)' 'MGYCPRCGENSAFGASEPGKRDLRPRALRIPAGSRIVNLPSDVQDGQVIQYGGSRFRVRREGNDYLMEIAE' A
#
# COMPACT_ATOMS: atom_id res chain seq x y z
N MET A 1 23.56 -39.58 -13.08
CA MET A 1 23.69 -38.21 -13.62
C MET A 1 22.28 -37.71 -13.92
N GLY A 2 21.72 -36.87 -13.05
CA GLY A 2 20.34 -36.40 -13.17
C GLY A 2 20.31 -35.03 -13.84
N TYR A 3 19.40 -34.84 -14.80
CA TYR A 3 19.13 -33.54 -15.39
C TYR A 3 18.43 -32.65 -14.34
N CYS A 4 19.06 -31.54 -13.97
CA CYS A 4 18.47 -30.51 -13.12
C CYS A 4 17.90 -29.37 -13.98
N PRO A 5 16.58 -29.33 -14.26
CA PRO A 5 15.96 -28.35 -15.16
C PRO A 5 15.96 -26.90 -14.64
N ARG A 6 16.52 -26.62 -13.45
CA ARG A 6 16.52 -25.29 -12.82
C ARG A 6 17.92 -24.76 -12.46
N CYS A 7 18.98 -25.46 -12.88
CA CYS A 7 20.35 -25.06 -12.54
C CYS A 7 20.98 -24.07 -13.54
N GLY A 8 20.27 -23.69 -14.60
CA GLY A 8 20.66 -22.61 -15.50
C GLY A 8 19.74 -21.40 -15.32
N GLU A 9 20.32 -20.25 -15.00
CA GLU A 9 19.68 -18.92 -15.04
C GLU A 9 18.52 -18.65 -14.07
N ASN A 10 18.84 -18.52 -12.78
CA ASN A 10 18.17 -17.48 -11.99
C ASN A 10 18.90 -16.16 -12.26
N SER A 11 18.50 -15.43 -13.31
CA SER A 11 18.87 -14.03 -13.44
C SER A 11 18.40 -13.30 -12.18
N ALA A 12 19.33 -12.80 -11.35
CA ALA A 12 19.06 -12.18 -10.05
C ALA A 12 18.10 -10.97 -10.14
N PHE A 13 17.89 -10.47 -11.35
CA PHE A 13 16.92 -9.46 -11.69
C PHE A 13 16.07 -10.03 -12.83
N GLY A 14 14.90 -10.56 -12.50
CA GLY A 14 13.89 -10.80 -13.54
C GLY A 14 13.73 -9.51 -14.32
N ALA A 15 13.86 -9.56 -15.65
CA ALA A 15 13.49 -8.49 -16.55
C ALA A 15 11.98 -8.27 -16.46
N SER A 16 11.54 -7.71 -15.33
CA SER A 16 10.27 -7.01 -15.27
C SER A 16 10.49 -5.80 -16.13
N GLU A 17 9.87 -5.76 -17.30
CA GLU A 17 9.74 -4.52 -18.06
C GLU A 17 9.37 -3.41 -17.07
N PRO A 18 9.90 -2.18 -17.21
CA PRO A 18 9.43 -1.04 -16.45
C PRO A 18 8.04 -0.67 -16.99
N GLY A 19 7.07 -1.58 -16.87
CA GLY A 19 5.66 -1.26 -16.94
C GLY A 19 5.48 -0.14 -15.96
N LYS A 20 5.13 1.05 -16.47
CA LYS A 20 4.90 2.27 -15.71
C LYS A 20 4.22 1.88 -14.40
N ARG A 21 5.00 1.82 -13.31
CA ARG A 21 4.39 1.79 -11.99
C ARG A 21 3.69 3.13 -11.94
N ASP A 22 2.37 3.12 -12.03
CA ASP A 22 1.57 4.29 -11.68
C ASP A 22 2.03 4.65 -10.26
N LEU A 23 2.96 5.61 -10.18
CA LEU A 23 3.43 6.24 -8.94
C LEU A 23 2.32 7.09 -8.33
N ARG A 24 1.12 7.07 -8.92
CA ARG A 24 -0.07 7.58 -8.29
C ARG A 24 -0.18 6.90 -6.94
N PRO A 25 -0.14 7.68 -5.85
CA PRO A 25 -0.37 7.11 -4.55
C PRO A 25 -1.72 6.37 -4.60
N ARG A 26 -1.77 5.17 -4.06
CA ARG A 26 -2.99 4.35 -4.05
C ARG A 26 -3.74 4.62 -2.75
N ALA A 27 -5.05 4.45 -2.78
CA ALA A 27 -5.83 4.43 -1.56
C ALA A 27 -5.30 3.32 -0.64
N LEU A 28 -5.03 3.65 0.63
CA LEU A 28 -4.54 2.71 1.62
C LEU A 28 -5.72 2.17 2.43
N ARG A 29 -5.77 0.86 2.67
CA ARG A 29 -6.73 0.24 3.57
C ARG A 29 -6.02 -0.12 4.86
N ILE A 30 -6.53 0.39 5.99
CA ILE A 30 -5.87 0.29 7.29
C ILE A 30 -6.86 -0.28 8.30
N PRO A 31 -6.57 -1.44 8.90
CA PRO A 31 -7.41 -1.98 9.97
C PRO A 31 -7.48 -1.01 11.15
N ALA A 32 -8.66 -0.84 11.76
CA ALA A 32 -8.82 0.08 12.89
C ALA A 32 -7.95 -0.26 14.12
N GLY A 33 -7.47 -1.51 14.21
CA GLY A 33 -6.52 -1.97 15.23
C GLY A 33 -5.07 -2.05 14.75
N SER A 34 -4.70 -1.37 13.65
CA SER A 34 -3.34 -1.39 13.12
C SER A 34 -2.34 -0.84 14.15
N ARG A 35 -1.32 -1.63 14.48
CA ARG A 35 -0.20 -1.20 15.35
C ARG A 35 0.87 -0.39 14.63
N ILE A 36 0.83 -0.41 13.30
CA ILE A 36 1.81 0.26 12.44
C ILE A 36 1.34 1.68 12.13
N VAL A 37 0.03 1.85 11.93
CA VAL A 37 -0.57 3.14 11.61
C VAL A 37 -1.50 3.54 12.73
N ASN A 38 -1.03 4.45 13.58
CA ASN A 38 -1.83 5.03 14.65
C ASN A 38 -2.65 6.18 14.07
N LEU A 39 -3.92 5.91 13.77
CA LEU A 39 -4.89 6.95 13.43
C LEU A 39 -5.46 7.54 14.73
N PRO A 40 -5.69 8.87 14.78
CA PRO A 40 -6.38 9.49 15.90
C PRO A 40 -7.75 8.85 16.12
N SER A 41 -8.11 8.54 17.37
CA SER A 41 -9.38 7.89 17.72
C SER A 41 -10.60 8.77 17.43
N ASP A 42 -10.40 10.08 17.29
CA ASP A 42 -11.39 11.09 16.95
C ASP A 42 -11.53 11.32 15.44
N VAL A 43 -10.86 10.53 14.60
CA VAL A 43 -10.94 10.69 13.15
C VAL A 43 -12.36 10.41 12.63
N GLN A 44 -12.93 11.39 11.95
CA GLN A 44 -14.29 11.32 11.41
C GLN A 44 -14.29 10.78 9.97
N ASP A 45 -15.41 10.19 9.54
CA ASP A 45 -15.60 9.84 8.14
C ASP A 45 -15.55 11.10 7.26
N GLY A 46 -14.76 11.04 6.20
CA GLY A 46 -14.50 12.15 5.29
C GLY A 46 -13.47 13.16 5.79
N GLN A 47 -12.90 13.01 6.98
CA GLN A 47 -11.88 13.90 7.50
C GLN A 47 -10.58 13.76 6.72
N VAL A 48 -9.91 14.89 6.46
CA VAL A 48 -8.57 14.90 5.86
C VAL A 48 -7.52 14.94 6.95
N ILE A 49 -6.59 14.00 6.93
CA ILE A 49 -5.45 13.92 7.85
C ILE A 49 -4.14 13.96 7.08
N GLN A 50 -3.06 14.36 7.76
CA GLN A 50 -1.71 14.29 7.21
C GLN A 50 -0.97 13.08 7.79
N TYR A 51 -0.44 12.21 6.93
CA TYR A 51 0.27 11.02 7.33
C TYR A 51 1.42 10.73 6.36
N GLY A 52 2.62 10.42 6.86
CA GLY A 52 3.78 10.09 6.02
C GLY A 52 4.16 11.17 4.99
N GLY A 53 3.83 12.44 5.26
CA GLY A 53 4.10 13.57 4.35
C GLY A 53 3.03 13.81 3.27
N SER A 54 1.97 13.00 3.23
CA SER A 54 0.85 13.16 2.28
C SER A 54 -0.47 13.43 3.02
N ARG A 55 -1.44 14.03 2.31
CA ARG A 55 -2.79 14.24 2.84
C ARG A 55 -3.70 13.12 2.37
N PHE A 56 -4.48 12.59 3.29
CA PHE A 56 -5.43 11.53 3.03
C PHE A 56 -6.80 11.88 3.56
N ARG A 57 -7.83 11.68 2.75
CA ARG A 57 -9.22 11.65 3.16
C ARG A 57 -9.53 10.27 3.72
N VAL A 58 -9.90 10.22 4.99
CA VAL A 58 -10.27 9.00 5.70
C VAL A 58 -11.73 8.68 5.45
N ARG A 59 -12.03 7.43 5.16
CA ARG A 59 -13.38 6.87 5.07
C ARG A 59 -13.44 5.63 5.95
N ARG A 60 -14.55 5.43 6.65
CA ARG A 60 -14.73 4.25 7.49
C ARG A 60 -15.53 3.19 6.74
N GLU A 61 -14.90 2.06 6.45
CA GLU A 61 -15.53 0.90 5.81
C GLU A 61 -15.56 -0.26 6.81
N GLY A 62 -16.67 -0.38 7.54
CA GLY A 62 -16.81 -1.38 8.60
C GLY A 62 -15.76 -1.21 9.70
N ASN A 63 -14.83 -2.15 9.79
CA ASN A 63 -13.73 -2.14 10.77
C ASN A 63 -12.41 -1.59 10.21
N ASP A 64 -12.41 -1.15 8.96
CA ASP A 64 -11.22 -0.61 8.29
C ASP A 64 -11.40 0.88 8.01
N TYR A 65 -10.26 1.57 7.96
CA TYR A 65 -10.13 2.92 7.45
C TYR A 65 -9.59 2.86 6.02
N LEU A 66 -10.34 3.42 5.08
CA LEU A 66 -9.88 3.67 3.73
C LEU A 66 -9.29 5.08 3.68
N MET A 67 -8.08 5.22 3.19
CA MET A 67 -7.36 6.50 3.11
C MET A 67 -7.11 6.82 1.64
N GLU A 68 -7.91 7.72 1.09
CA GLU A 68 -7.81 8.21 -0.27
C GLU A 68 -6.89 9.44 -0.30
N ILE A 69 -6.09 9.65 -1.34
CA ILE A 69 -5.25 10.87 -1.39
C ILE A 69 -6.15 12.08 -1.58
N ALA A 70 -5.98 13.06 -0.70
CA ALA A 70 -6.58 14.37 -0.86
C ALA A 70 -5.57 15.25 -1.61
N GLU A 71 -5.99 15.78 -2.77
CA GLU A 71 -5.23 16.79 -3.54
C GLU A 71 -5.04 18.10 -2.77
#